data_AF-Q1MVS2-F1
#
_entry.id   AF-Q1MVS2-F1
#
_cell.length_a   1.000
_cell.length_b   1.000
_cell.length_c   1.000
_cell.angle_alpha   90.00
_cell.angle_beta   90.00
_cell.angle_gamma   90.00
#
_symmetry.space_group_name_H-M   'P 1'
#
loop_
_entity.id
_entity.type
_entity.pdbx_description
1 polymer ?
#
loop_
_entity_poly.entity_id
_entity_poly.type
_entity_poly.pdbx_seq_one_letter_code
_entity_poly.pdbx_strand_id
1 'polypeptide(L)'
;MASKPSDLDRRELLKHLSTIPAHTILRHLQEDTIMEIASKCLNDIKAENNMTPHSEDTQLHPAEESNQDLPGNTGNTNQSPDRAKRPLNAFIAFRSFYLRLFPQAQQKAASGFLTTLWNKDPCRHRWALIAKVY
;
A
#
# COMPACT_ATOMS: atom_id res chain seq x y z
N MET A 1 -2.20 6.59 42.22
CA MET A 1 -1.14 7.57 41.86
C MET A 1 -0.13 6.85 41.00
N ALA A 2 0.05 7.25 39.73
CA ALA A 2 1.03 6.62 38.84
C ALA A 2 2.33 7.43 38.84
N SER A 3 3.34 6.93 39.55
CA SER A 3 4.68 7.55 39.56
C SER A 3 5.30 7.42 38.17
N LYS A 4 5.71 8.55 37.57
CA LYS A 4 6.52 8.53 36.34
C LYS A 4 7.84 7.78 36.63
N PRO A 5 8.22 6.75 35.86
CA PRO A 5 9.51 6.09 36.04
C PRO A 5 10.63 7.10 35.79
N SER A 6 11.72 7.02 36.55
CA SER A 6 12.82 7.97 36.38
C SER A 6 13.55 7.72 35.06
N ASP A 7 14.16 8.77 34.49
CA ASP A 7 14.98 8.62 33.28
C ASP A 7 16.23 7.75 33.52
N LEU A 8 16.60 7.50 34.78
CA LEU A 8 17.63 6.55 35.14
C LEU A 8 17.11 5.11 34.99
N ASP A 9 15.97 4.79 35.61
CA ASP A 9 15.30 3.48 35.48
C ASP A 9 15.04 3.11 34.02
N ARG A 10 14.60 4.10 33.21
CA ARG A 10 14.33 3.89 31.78
C ARG A 10 15.58 3.47 31.01
N ARG A 11 16.73 4.08 31.30
CA ARG A 11 18.01 3.75 30.62
C ARG A 11 18.57 2.41 31.06
N GLU A 12 18.43 2.07 32.35
CA GLU A 12 18.80 0.76 32.87
C GLU A 12 17.91 -0.36 32.31
N LEU A 13 16.60 -0.13 32.24
CA LEU A 13 15.66 -1.03 31.58
C LEU A 13 15.99 -1.24 30.10
N LEU A 14 16.29 -0.17 29.34
CA LEU A 14 16.69 -0.29 27.94
C LEU A 14 18.01 -1.06 27.77
N LYS A 15 18.97 -0.88 28.67
CA LYS A 15 20.23 -1.64 28.69
C LYS A 15 19.97 -3.14 28.92
N HIS A 16 19.08 -3.48 29.87
CA HIS A 16 18.72 -4.88 30.14
C HIS A 16 17.93 -5.50 28.97
N LEU A 17 16.96 -4.78 28.40
CA LEU A 17 16.23 -5.22 27.20
C LEU A 17 17.17 -5.43 25.99
N SER A 18 18.21 -4.58 25.83
CA SER A 18 19.22 -4.74 24.77
C SER A 18 20.11 -5.98 24.95
N THR A 19 20.23 -6.53 26.16
CA THR A 19 20.98 -7.78 26.41
C THR A 19 20.14 -9.05 26.23
N ILE A 20 18.81 -8.92 26.10
CA ILE A 20 17.91 -10.07 25.94
C ILE A 20 17.71 -10.38 24.45
N PRO A 21 17.78 -11.65 24.01
CA PRO A 21 17.51 -12.01 22.63
C PRO A 21 16.10 -11.62 22.18
N ALA A 22 15.97 -11.04 20.98
CA ALA A 22 14.69 -10.58 20.44
C ALA A 22 13.60 -11.67 20.40
N HIS A 23 13.97 -12.93 20.15
CA HIS A 23 13.02 -14.05 20.15
C HIS A 23 12.41 -14.34 21.53
N THR A 24 13.15 -14.06 22.61
CA THR A 24 12.68 -14.19 23.99
C THR A 24 11.69 -13.08 24.31
N ILE A 25 12.01 -11.84 23.91
CA ILE A 25 11.12 -10.68 24.06
C ILE A 25 9.79 -10.94 23.31
N LEU A 26 9.86 -11.39 22.05
CA LEU A 26 8.69 -11.71 21.24
C LEU A 26 7.84 -12.87 21.79
N ARG A 27 8.44 -13.85 22.49
CA ARG A 27 7.70 -14.93 23.16
C ARG A 27 6.90 -14.45 24.38
N HIS A 28 7.39 -13.43 25.08
CA HIS A 28 6.73 -12.89 26.27
C HIS A 28 5.87 -11.64 25.99
N LEU A 29 5.85 -11.17 24.75
CA LEU A 29 5.01 -10.05 24.32
C LEU A 29 3.57 -10.54 24.13
N GLN A 30 2.65 -10.04 24.96
CA GLN A 30 1.23 -10.44 24.91
C GLN A 30 0.57 -9.93 23.62
N GLU A 31 -0.44 -10.66 23.14
CA GLU A 31 -1.18 -10.34 21.91
C GLU A 31 -1.80 -8.93 21.96
N ASP A 32 -2.34 -8.52 23.10
CA ASP A 32 -2.88 -7.17 23.31
C ASP A 32 -1.82 -6.08 23.09
N THR A 33 -0.61 -6.29 23.61
CA THR A 33 0.51 -5.36 23.43
C THR A 33 1.01 -5.33 21.98
N ILE A 34 1.00 -6.48 21.28
CA ILE A 34 1.32 -6.56 19.85
C ILE A 34 0.29 -5.73 19.05
N MET A 35 -1.00 -5.86 19.37
CA MET A 35 -2.08 -5.11 18.74
C MET A 35 -2.02 -3.60 19.02
N GLU A 36 -1.66 -3.20 20.24
CA GLU A 36 -1.45 -1.80 20.61
C GLU A 36 -0.27 -1.18 19.83
N ILE A 37 0.88 -1.87 19.78
CA ILE A 37 2.05 -1.44 19.00
C ILE A 37 1.71 -1.34 17.50
N ALA A 38 1.00 -2.33 16.94
CA ALA A 38 0.59 -2.31 15.54
C ALA A 38 -0.36 -1.14 15.23
N SER A 39 -1.33 -0.88 16.11
CA SER A 39 -2.25 0.26 15.99
C SER A 39 -1.51 1.59 16.06
N LYS A 40 -0.53 1.71 16.95
CA LYS A 40 0.30 2.91 17.08
C LYS A 40 1.14 3.17 15.83
N CYS A 41 1.90 2.18 15.35
CA CYS A 41 2.68 2.30 14.12
C CYS A 41 1.81 2.65 12.90
N LEU A 42 0.60 2.10 12.82
CA LEU A 42 -0.36 2.45 11.75
C LEU A 42 -0.83 3.91 11.84
N ASN A 43 -1.01 4.44 13.04
CA ASN A 43 -1.40 5.84 13.24
C ASN A 43 -0.24 6.81 12.97
N ASP A 44 0.99 6.44 13.35
CA ASP A 44 2.19 7.22 13.03
C ASP A 44 2.40 7.31 11.50
N ILE A 45 2.17 6.21 10.76
CA ILE A 45 2.17 6.20 9.28
C ILE A 45 1.07 7.09 8.70
N LYS A 46 -0.12 7.16 9.33
CA LYS A 46 -1.20 8.07 8.88
C LYS A 46 -0.86 9.54 9.13
N ALA A 47 -0.11 9.85 10.19
CA ALA A 47 0.27 11.22 10.52
C ALA A 47 1.19 11.84 9.44
N GLU A 48 2.16 11.08 8.92
CA GLU A 48 3.06 11.59 7.86
C GLU A 48 2.39 11.78 6.49
N ASN A 49 1.30 11.05 6.19
CA ASN A 49 0.64 11.11 4.87
C ASN A 49 -0.31 12.31 4.70
N ASN A 50 -0.60 13.09 5.75
CA ASN A 50 -1.62 14.16 5.72
C ASN A 50 -1.11 15.53 5.23
N MET A 51 0.06 15.60 4.58
CA MET A 51 0.75 16.88 4.27
C MET A 51 1.01 17.15 2.77
N THR A 52 0.12 16.73 1.87
CA THR A 52 0.08 17.25 0.48
C THR A 52 -1.35 17.24 -0.10
N PRO A 53 -1.97 18.41 -0.30
CA PRO A 53 -3.09 18.55 -1.23
C PRO A 53 -2.59 19.04 -2.59
N HIS A 54 -2.89 18.32 -3.67
CA HIS A 54 -2.91 18.94 -4.99
C HIS A 54 -4.03 18.37 -5.84
N SER A 55 -4.86 19.28 -6.35
CA SER A 55 -6.09 18.98 -7.09
C SER A 55 -5.81 18.28 -8.41
N GLU A 56 -6.67 17.32 -8.76
CA GLU A 56 -6.78 16.77 -10.11
C GLU A 56 -7.76 17.64 -10.90
N ASP A 57 -7.37 18.07 -12.10
CA ASP A 57 -8.30 18.61 -13.09
C ASP A 57 -8.01 17.99 -14.46
N THR A 58 -9.07 17.76 -15.23
CA THR A 58 -9.10 16.80 -16.36
C THR A 58 -9.18 17.51 -17.72
N GLN A 59 -8.81 16.78 -18.79
CA GLN A 59 -9.17 16.93 -20.24
C GLN A 59 -7.95 17.19 -21.15
N LEU A 60 -7.88 16.73 -22.41
CA LEU A 60 -8.57 15.67 -23.20
C LEU A 60 -7.76 15.49 -24.51
N HIS A 61 -7.78 14.29 -25.13
CA HIS A 61 -8.08 14.06 -26.57
C HIS A 61 -7.60 12.67 -27.08
N PRO A 62 -8.42 11.95 -27.89
CA PRO A 62 -8.06 10.69 -28.54
C PRO A 62 -7.96 10.77 -30.09
N ALA A 63 -7.23 9.82 -30.69
CA ALA A 63 -7.39 9.29 -32.05
C ALA A 63 -6.68 7.92 -32.08
N GLU A 64 -7.31 6.76 -32.31
CA GLU A 64 -7.98 6.26 -33.55
C GLU A 64 -6.93 6.14 -34.69
N GLU A 65 -6.72 5.05 -35.44
CA GLU A 65 -7.43 3.76 -35.63
C GLU A 65 -6.38 2.59 -35.53
N SER A 66 -6.52 1.32 -35.95
CA SER A 66 -7.54 0.57 -36.71
C SER A 66 -7.73 -0.88 -36.17
N ASN A 67 -8.25 -1.80 -36.99
CA ASN A 67 -9.30 -2.74 -36.56
C ASN A 67 -9.33 -4.11 -37.29
N GLN A 68 -10.11 -5.05 -36.71
CA GLN A 68 -10.81 -6.26 -37.27
C GLN A 68 -10.70 -7.45 -36.26
N ASP A 69 -11.76 -8.16 -35.84
CA ASP A 69 -13.17 -8.10 -36.25
C ASP A 69 -14.22 -8.42 -35.13
N LEU A 70 -15.48 -8.07 -35.40
CA LEU A 70 -16.67 -7.94 -34.51
C LEU A 70 -17.68 -9.13 -34.68
N PRO A 71 -18.97 -9.16 -34.21
CA PRO A 71 -19.90 -8.13 -33.64
C PRO A 71 -20.56 -8.54 -32.29
N GLY A 72 -21.44 -7.79 -31.61
CA GLY A 72 -22.09 -6.45 -31.72
C GLY A 72 -22.83 -6.19 -30.37
N ASN A 73 -23.61 -5.14 -30.06
CA ASN A 73 -24.21 -4.03 -30.79
C ASN A 73 -24.69 -2.95 -29.76
N THR A 74 -24.80 -1.67 -30.19
CA THR A 74 -25.50 -0.53 -29.52
C THR A 74 -24.98 0.00 -28.17
N GLY A 75 -25.00 1.33 -27.98
CA GLY A 75 -25.23 1.89 -26.63
C GLY A 75 -24.50 3.16 -26.20
N ASN A 76 -24.42 4.20 -27.03
CA ASN A 76 -24.07 5.57 -26.60
C ASN A 76 -24.78 5.95 -25.28
N THR A 77 -24.07 6.09 -24.17
CA THR A 77 -24.67 6.47 -22.89
C THR A 77 -23.68 7.11 -21.90
N ASN A 78 -24.08 8.26 -21.36
CA ASN A 78 -23.68 8.69 -20.03
C ASN A 78 -24.12 7.62 -19.01
N GLN A 79 -23.20 6.98 -18.28
CA GLN A 79 -23.49 6.02 -17.21
C GLN A 79 -22.50 6.25 -16.07
N SER A 80 -22.92 6.94 -15.00
CA SER A 80 -23.49 6.36 -13.78
C SER A 80 -22.49 5.50 -12.98
N PRO A 81 -22.31 5.75 -11.67
CA PRO A 81 -21.23 5.17 -10.87
C PRO A 81 -21.53 3.73 -10.39
N ASP A 82 -22.30 2.96 -11.18
CA ASP A 82 -22.81 1.64 -10.80
C ASP A 82 -22.58 0.59 -11.91
N ARG A 83 -21.30 0.39 -12.23
CA ARG A 83 -20.84 -0.87 -12.81
C ARG A 83 -19.96 -1.50 -11.74
N ALA A 84 -20.38 -2.64 -11.21
CA ALA A 84 -19.62 -3.40 -10.21
C ALA A 84 -18.22 -3.73 -10.77
N LYS A 85 -17.23 -2.90 -10.43
CA LYS A 85 -15.84 -3.08 -10.83
C LYS A 85 -15.39 -4.40 -10.23
N ARG A 86 -14.82 -5.28 -11.05
CA ARG A 86 -14.24 -6.54 -10.55
C ARG A 86 -13.26 -6.19 -9.43
N PRO A 87 -13.25 -6.96 -8.30
CA PRO A 87 -12.40 -6.63 -7.15
C PRO A 87 -10.97 -6.44 -7.60
N LEU A 88 -10.34 -5.36 -7.12
CA LEU A 88 -9.01 -4.97 -7.58
C LEU A 88 -8.03 -6.12 -7.29
N ASN A 89 -7.19 -6.45 -8.26
CA ASN A 89 -6.17 -7.48 -8.03
C ASN A 89 -4.95 -6.85 -7.36
N ALA A 90 -4.34 -7.56 -6.41
CA ALA A 90 -3.12 -7.14 -5.69
C ALA A 90 -2.01 -6.64 -6.64
N PHE A 91 -1.79 -7.31 -7.78
CA PHE A 91 -0.80 -6.91 -8.76
C PHE A 91 -1.16 -5.60 -9.49
N ILE A 92 -2.46 -5.29 -9.66
CA ILE A 92 -2.89 -4.02 -10.27
C ILE A 92 -2.64 -2.86 -9.30
N ALA A 93 -2.95 -3.04 -8.01
CA ALA A 93 -2.60 -2.06 -6.97
C ALA A 93 -1.08 -1.80 -6.91
N PHE A 94 -0.29 -2.89 -6.88
CA PHE A 94 1.19 -2.84 -6.94
C PHE A 94 1.69 -2.09 -8.18
N ARG A 95 1.18 -2.47 -9.36
CA ARG A 95 1.60 -1.89 -10.64
C ARG A 95 1.33 -0.40 -10.68
N SER A 96 0.11 0.03 -10.35
CA SER A 96 -0.28 1.45 -10.39
C SER A 96 0.53 2.32 -9.43
N PHE A 97 0.91 1.78 -8.26
CA PHE A 97 1.76 2.49 -7.32
C PHE A 97 3.17 2.73 -7.90
N TYR A 98 3.86 1.67 -8.32
CA TYR A 98 5.26 1.75 -8.75
C TYR A 98 5.44 2.29 -10.18
N LEU A 99 4.42 2.21 -11.05
CA LEU A 99 4.49 2.76 -12.41
C LEU A 99 4.75 4.27 -12.41
N ARG A 100 4.30 4.99 -11.37
CA ARG A 100 4.55 6.43 -11.19
C ARG A 100 6.03 6.79 -11.00
N LEU A 101 6.89 5.83 -10.63
CA LEU A 101 8.34 6.03 -10.56
C LEU A 101 9.02 6.03 -11.95
N PHE A 102 8.27 5.66 -13.00
CA PHE A 102 8.79 5.48 -14.36
C PHE A 102 8.09 6.41 -15.38
N PRO A 103 7.97 7.73 -15.13
CA PRO A 103 7.20 8.63 -16.00
C PRO A 103 7.77 8.74 -17.42
N GLN A 104 9.07 8.46 -17.60
CA GLN A 104 9.78 8.52 -18.88
C GLN A 104 10.21 7.14 -19.41
N ALA A 105 9.88 6.03 -18.74
CA ALA A 105 10.26 4.71 -19.21
C ALA A 105 9.20 4.14 -20.16
N GLN A 106 9.64 3.50 -21.24
CA GLN A 106 8.73 2.82 -22.16
C GLN A 106 7.92 1.74 -21.41
N GLN A 107 6.59 1.77 -21.56
CA GLN A 107 5.65 0.89 -20.84
C GLN A 107 6.02 -0.60 -20.91
N LYS A 108 6.61 -1.05 -22.03
CA LYS A 108 7.11 -2.43 -22.23
C LYS A 108 8.24 -2.77 -21.23
N ALA A 109 9.23 -1.89 -21.09
CA ALA A 109 10.34 -2.05 -20.16
C ALA A 109 9.85 -1.96 -18.71
N ALA A 110 9.07 -0.91 -18.37
CA ALA A 110 8.48 -0.74 -17.05
C ALA A 110 7.65 -1.95 -16.62
N SER A 111 6.84 -2.52 -17.53
CA SER A 111 6.05 -3.72 -17.25
C SER A 111 6.92 -4.94 -16.92
N GLY A 112 8.04 -5.15 -17.62
CA GLY A 112 8.98 -6.23 -17.34
C GLY A 112 9.65 -6.10 -15.97
N PHE A 113 10.08 -4.88 -15.61
CA PHE A 113 10.62 -4.59 -14.29
C PHE A 113 9.59 -4.83 -13.18
N LEU A 114 8.35 -4.36 -13.35
CA LEU A 114 7.28 -4.52 -12.35
C LEU A 114 6.91 -6.00 -12.11
N THR A 115 6.83 -6.83 -13.16
CA THR A 115 6.61 -8.29 -12.99
C THR A 115 7.79 -8.95 -12.26
N THR A 116 9.02 -8.54 -12.57
CA THR A 116 10.23 -9.07 -11.92
C THR A 116 10.29 -8.68 -10.44
N LEU A 117 9.93 -7.43 -10.12
CA LEU A 117 9.88 -6.91 -8.76
C LEU A 117 8.77 -7.58 -7.95
N TRP A 118 7.57 -7.77 -8.53
CA TRP A 118 6.46 -8.49 -7.91
C TRP A 118 6.82 -9.92 -7.50
N ASN A 119 7.52 -10.66 -8.36
CA ASN A 119 7.95 -12.02 -8.06
C ASN A 119 8.98 -12.10 -6.91
N LYS A 120 9.70 -10.99 -6.63
CA LYS A 120 10.66 -10.87 -5.53
C LYS A 120 10.08 -10.18 -4.29
N ASP A 121 8.84 -9.68 -4.33
CA ASP A 121 8.24 -8.99 -3.19
C ASP A 121 7.83 -9.99 -2.09
N PRO A 122 8.40 -9.90 -0.87
CA PRO A 122 7.93 -10.69 0.27
C PRO A 122 6.58 -10.17 0.81
N CYS A 123 6.19 -8.93 0.51
CA CYS A 123 5.04 -8.25 1.09
C CYS A 123 3.75 -8.32 0.25
N ARG A 124 3.62 -9.31 -0.66
CA ARG A 124 2.44 -9.48 -1.53
C ARG A 124 1.10 -9.53 -0.78
N HIS A 125 1.10 -9.98 0.48
CA HIS A 125 -0.10 -9.95 1.34
C HIS A 125 -0.61 -8.52 1.65
N ARG A 126 0.28 -7.52 1.71
CA ARG A 126 -0.08 -6.11 1.91
C ARG A 126 -0.82 -5.57 0.69
N TRP A 127 -0.33 -5.91 -0.50
CA TRP A 127 -0.99 -5.56 -1.77
C TRP A 127 -2.35 -6.22 -1.93
N ALA A 128 -2.52 -7.46 -1.44
CA ALA A 128 -3.84 -8.10 -1.38
C ALA A 128 -4.80 -7.40 -0.41
N LEU A 129 -4.32 -6.90 0.73
CA LEU A 129 -5.13 -6.11 1.65
C LEU A 129 -5.55 -4.77 1.02
N ILE A 130 -4.61 -4.03 0.43
CA ILE A 130 -4.89 -2.77 -0.28
C ILE A 130 -5.95 -2.99 -1.37
N ALA A 131 -5.78 -4.04 -2.18
CA ALA A 131 -6.69 -4.34 -3.28
C ALA A 131 -8.07 -4.86 -2.83
N LYS A 132 -8.20 -5.35 -1.60
CA LYS A 132 -9.47 -5.78 -0.98
C LYS A 132 -10.25 -4.62 -0.33
N VAL A 133 -9.58 -3.50 -0.05
CA VAL A 133 -10.18 -2.27 0.50
C VAL A 133 -10.64 -1.31 -0.62
N TYR A 134 -10.24 -1.59 -1.87
CA TYR A 134 -10.62 -0.90 -3.11
C TYR A 134 -11.76 -1.59 -3.86
#